data_AF-A0AAN6V7J4-F1
#
_entry.id   AF-A0AAN6V7J4-F1
#
_cell.length_a   1.000
_cell.length_b   1.000
_cell.length_c   1.000
_cell.angle_alpha   90.00
_cell.angle_beta   90.00
_cell.angle_gamma   90.00
#
_symmetry.space_group_name_H-M   'P 1'
#
loop_
_entity.id
_entity.type
_entity.pdbx_description
1 polymer ?
#
loop_
_entity_poly.entity_id
_entity_poly.type
_entity_poly.pdbx_seq_one_letter_code
_entity_poly.pdbx_strand_id
1 'polypeptide(L)'
;MSTASSTSVSALTGRATADLWPKVAYTLDDNVPVAPPTAPGNANKTETTAAPPRQPPTVDLGAMAGIPVEVLHMILRCCDIQSMAHFRGLNRRAADVVDSLPEYRILCRHAANLGRAYHAASAPTPSEKDNSGGAGSILQPRRLCSPPVRAIVATLHDPRCEGCSLALGTFFYLPTGHRICIACIASWGDISPAFHKPDTRFPGRYFVPVTAAMAGRLIGLPRATFGTLPGRMRVLPGTYGAVSRNNTSDGLVTFGAGDSEGGSIEGWEEMVDLETVVRAAGVASGGMDELIRVLFDYLRCSSMEWEQGILVRRGRDEEVVRREKALWYAAVVRVPVLRRSGEAVSAEWGFPCPGCKTEEGLNLRYTRETLLLHIKMFGKVKRGRHVKEDEV
;
A
#
# COMPACT_ATOMS: atom_id res chain seq x y z
N MET A 1 -0.95 -33.51 42.74
CA MET A 1 -0.43 -32.14 42.53
C MET A 1 0.31 -32.14 41.20
N SER A 2 -0.15 -31.38 40.20
CA SER A 2 0.43 -31.42 38.84
C SER A 2 0.95 -30.03 38.48
N THR A 3 2.26 -29.94 38.24
CA THR A 3 2.95 -28.68 37.90
C THR A 3 2.87 -28.44 36.41
N ALA A 4 1.94 -27.59 35.97
CA ALA A 4 1.88 -27.13 34.60
C ALA A 4 3.07 -26.20 34.29
N SER A 5 4.01 -26.67 33.47
CA SER A 5 5.19 -25.91 33.06
C SER A 5 4.79 -24.74 32.15
N SER A 6 4.77 -23.52 32.70
CA SER A 6 4.53 -22.30 31.94
C SER A 6 5.76 -21.89 31.12
N THR A 7 5.88 -22.41 29.90
CA THR A 7 6.95 -22.02 28.97
C THR A 7 6.77 -20.55 28.56
N SER A 8 7.54 -19.65 29.18
CA SER A 8 7.37 -18.20 29.01
C SER A 8 7.77 -17.72 27.61
N VAL A 9 6.83 -17.08 26.90
CA VAL A 9 7.06 -16.46 25.56
C VAL A 9 7.97 -15.21 25.63
N SER A 10 8.39 -14.79 26.83
CA SER A 10 9.19 -13.59 27.12
C SER A 10 10.52 -13.47 26.37
N ALA A 11 11.05 -14.56 25.80
CA ALA A 11 12.28 -14.53 25.00
C ALA A 11 12.11 -13.90 23.60
N LEU A 12 10.87 -13.69 23.13
CA LEU A 12 10.57 -13.13 21.79
C LEU A 12 10.24 -11.62 21.79
N THR A 13 10.31 -10.96 22.95
CA THR A 13 9.93 -9.54 23.11
C THR A 13 11.11 -8.61 23.41
N GLY A 14 12.30 -8.92 22.88
CA GLY A 14 13.42 -7.99 22.82
C GLY A 14 13.03 -6.67 22.14
N ARG A 15 13.64 -5.56 22.57
CA ARG A 15 13.30 -4.17 22.18
C ARG A 15 12.92 -4.04 20.70
N ALA A 16 11.83 -3.34 20.43
CA ALA A 16 11.37 -3.00 19.09
C ALA A 16 12.33 -2.03 18.38
N THR A 17 13.42 -2.55 17.81
CA THR A 17 14.25 -1.83 16.85
C THR A 17 13.52 -1.77 15.52
N ALA A 18 12.96 -0.61 15.18
CA ALA A 18 12.29 -0.40 13.89
C ALA A 18 13.27 -0.43 12.70
N ASP A 19 14.58 -0.37 12.96
CA ASP A 19 15.61 -0.02 11.98
C ASP A 19 16.60 -1.16 11.63
N LEU A 20 16.42 -2.36 12.20
CA LEU A 20 17.29 -3.54 11.96
C LEU A 20 16.67 -4.63 11.08
N TRP A 21 15.63 -4.29 10.29
CA TRP A 21 14.96 -5.26 9.41
C TRP A 21 15.63 -5.29 8.04
N PRO A 22 15.93 -6.47 7.48
CA PRO A 22 16.27 -6.58 6.07
C PRO A 22 15.13 -5.98 5.23
N LYS A 23 15.45 -5.16 4.23
CA LYS A 23 14.44 -4.58 3.32
C LYS A 23 13.92 -5.64 2.35
N VAL A 24 12.99 -6.48 2.84
CA VAL A 24 12.40 -7.61 2.09
C VAL A 24 11.29 -7.20 1.10
N ALA A 25 11.31 -5.94 0.63
CA ALA A 25 10.57 -5.39 -0.50
C ALA A 25 10.95 -3.91 -0.68
N TYR A 26 11.03 -3.45 -1.93
CA TYR A 26 11.06 -2.04 -2.30
C TYR A 26 9.64 -1.64 -2.71
N THR A 27 8.92 -1.03 -1.77
CA THR A 27 7.57 -0.51 -1.99
C THR A 27 7.56 1.01 -2.15
N LEU A 28 6.40 1.60 -2.39
CA LEU A 28 6.31 3.05 -2.56
C LEU A 28 6.86 3.83 -1.36
N ASP A 29 6.75 3.29 -0.13
CA ASP A 29 7.30 3.94 1.06
C ASP A 29 8.85 3.99 1.11
N ASP A 30 9.57 3.19 0.31
CA ASP A 30 11.02 3.32 0.13
C ASP A 30 11.41 4.38 -0.91
N ASN A 31 10.50 4.72 -1.84
CA ASN A 31 10.72 5.69 -2.92
C ASN A 31 10.12 7.09 -2.63
N VAL A 32 9.19 7.17 -1.68
CA VAL A 32 8.65 8.45 -1.19
C VAL A 32 9.73 9.21 -0.42
N PRO A 33 10.01 10.50 -0.74
CA PRO A 33 10.97 11.30 0.00
C PRO A 33 10.71 11.24 1.51
N VAL A 34 11.73 10.84 2.26
CA VAL A 34 11.73 11.00 3.71
C VAL A 34 11.59 12.50 3.96
N ALA A 35 10.60 12.90 4.77
CA ALA A 35 10.49 14.30 5.17
C ALA A 35 11.84 14.72 5.77
N PRO A 36 12.43 15.86 5.34
CA PRO A 36 13.77 16.23 5.78
C PRO A 36 13.80 16.15 7.31
N PRO A 37 14.80 15.46 7.90
CA PRO A 37 14.83 15.28 9.33
C PRO A 37 14.76 16.68 9.94
N THR A 38 13.70 16.95 10.71
CA THR A 38 13.55 18.20 11.46
C THR A 38 14.87 18.42 12.18
N ALA A 39 15.59 19.49 11.77
CA ALA A 39 17.03 19.60 11.97
C ALA A 39 17.42 19.19 13.39
N PRO A 40 18.48 18.39 13.58
CA PRO A 40 18.79 17.72 14.86
C PRO A 40 19.04 18.75 15.97
N GLY A 41 17.96 19.17 16.62
CA GLY A 41 17.97 20.08 17.74
C GLY A 41 18.45 19.33 18.97
N ASN A 42 19.77 19.32 19.16
CA ASN A 42 20.48 18.92 20.38
C ASN A 42 19.75 17.84 21.23
N ALA A 43 19.82 16.59 20.76
CA ALA A 43 19.18 15.43 21.40
C ALA A 43 19.65 15.13 22.85
N ASN A 44 20.63 15.88 23.37
CA ASN A 44 21.08 15.81 24.77
C ASN A 44 20.25 16.68 25.73
N LYS A 45 19.15 17.30 25.28
CA LYS A 45 18.17 17.92 26.18
C LYS A 45 17.02 16.97 26.50
N THR A 46 17.33 15.98 27.33
CA THR A 46 16.29 15.34 28.16
C THR A 46 15.61 16.41 29.03
N GLU A 47 14.30 16.21 29.25
CA GLU A 47 13.43 17.04 30.09
C GLU A 47 12.97 18.42 29.55
N THR A 48 11.67 18.45 29.21
CA THR A 48 10.75 19.51 29.64
C THR A 48 10.96 20.94 29.12
N THR A 49 11.61 21.14 27.97
CA THR A 49 11.23 22.27 27.09
C THR A 49 9.99 21.90 26.28
N ALA A 50 8.81 22.15 26.86
CA ALA A 50 7.57 22.19 26.10
C ALA A 50 7.75 23.12 24.90
N ALA A 51 7.31 22.69 23.71
CA ALA A 51 7.31 23.57 22.54
C ALA A 51 6.60 24.88 22.90
N PRO A 52 7.13 26.05 22.49
CA PRO A 52 6.58 27.35 22.90
C PRO A 52 5.07 27.35 22.60
N PRO A 53 4.24 27.79 23.57
CA PRO A 53 2.79 27.62 23.48
C PRO A 53 2.29 28.18 22.15
N ARG A 54 1.62 27.33 21.36
CA ARG A 54 1.08 27.74 20.06
C ARG A 54 0.22 28.98 20.30
N GLN A 55 0.63 30.10 19.73
CA GLN A 55 -0.18 31.33 19.75
C GLN A 55 -1.58 30.99 19.24
N PRO A 56 -2.65 31.46 19.91
CA PRO A 56 -4.01 31.17 19.50
C PRO A 56 -4.25 31.62 18.04
N PRO A 57 -5.12 30.95 17.30
CA PRO A 57 -5.46 31.35 15.94
C PRO A 57 -6.07 32.75 15.95
N THR A 58 -5.46 33.68 15.20
CA THR A 58 -5.92 35.07 15.03
C THR A 58 -7.03 35.21 13.98
N VAL A 59 -7.29 34.14 13.21
CA VAL A 59 -8.30 34.06 12.17
C VAL A 59 -9.16 32.84 12.45
N ASP A 60 -10.47 32.98 12.30
CA ASP A 60 -11.46 31.93 12.48
C ASP A 60 -11.56 31.00 11.23
N LEU A 61 -12.69 30.33 11.04
CA LEU A 61 -12.97 29.51 9.86
C LEU A 61 -13.83 30.24 8.81
N GLY A 62 -13.95 31.57 8.90
CA GLY A 62 -14.89 32.37 8.12
C GLY A 62 -16.32 31.85 8.27
N ALA A 63 -17.02 31.63 7.15
CA ALA A 63 -18.39 31.10 7.15
C ALA A 63 -18.53 29.73 7.84
N MET A 64 -17.48 28.92 7.91
CA MET A 64 -17.50 27.64 8.62
C MET A 64 -17.41 27.79 10.15
N ALA A 65 -17.14 28.98 10.69
CA ALA A 65 -17.11 29.23 12.14
C ALA A 65 -18.49 29.11 12.80
N GLY A 66 -19.57 29.25 12.03
CA GLY A 66 -20.95 29.00 12.49
C GLY A 66 -21.34 27.52 12.56
N ILE A 67 -20.48 26.61 12.11
CA ILE A 67 -20.74 25.16 12.14
C ILE A 67 -20.15 24.57 13.43
N PRO A 68 -20.92 23.84 14.25
CA PRO A 68 -20.41 23.13 15.43
C PRO A 68 -19.24 22.20 15.07
N VAL A 69 -18.24 22.11 15.95
CA VAL A 69 -17.00 21.35 15.66
C VAL A 69 -17.27 19.86 15.49
N GLU A 70 -18.31 19.33 16.13
CA GLU A 70 -18.80 17.96 16.02
C GLU A 70 -19.32 17.67 14.61
N VAL A 71 -20.04 18.63 14.00
CA VAL A 71 -20.54 18.52 12.62
C VAL A 71 -19.38 18.65 11.64
N LEU A 72 -18.44 19.58 11.87
CA LEU A 72 -17.19 19.64 11.09
C LEU A 72 -16.41 18.32 11.17
N HIS A 73 -16.33 17.70 12.34
CA HIS A 73 -15.70 16.39 12.52
C HIS A 73 -16.42 15.28 11.74
N MET A 74 -17.76 15.26 11.74
CA MET A 74 -18.54 14.31 10.93
C MET A 74 -18.27 14.46 9.44
N ILE A 75 -18.19 15.70 8.93
CA ILE A 75 -17.86 16.00 7.54
C ILE A 75 -16.42 15.56 7.21
N LEU A 76 -15.45 16.00 8.01
CA LEU A 76 -14.02 15.71 7.79
C LEU A 76 -13.69 14.21 7.87
N ARG A 77 -14.39 13.43 8.69
CA ARG A 77 -14.26 11.95 8.70
C ARG A 77 -14.70 11.30 7.39
N CYS A 78 -15.52 11.98 6.59
CA CYS A 78 -15.95 11.57 5.25
C CYS A 78 -15.01 12.08 4.14
N CYS A 79 -14.13 13.03 4.44
CA CYS A 79 -13.10 13.51 3.52
C CYS A 79 -11.94 12.52 3.40
N ASP A 80 -11.24 12.56 2.27
CA ASP A 80 -10.00 11.85 2.04
C ASP A 80 -8.78 12.55 2.69
N ILE A 81 -7.63 11.87 2.72
CA ILE A 81 -6.41 12.41 3.38
C ILE A 81 -5.92 13.71 2.74
N GLN A 82 -6.02 13.87 1.42
CA GLN A 82 -5.56 15.07 0.72
C GLN A 82 -6.48 16.25 1.01
N SER A 83 -7.80 16.05 0.92
CA SER A 83 -8.80 17.07 1.29
C SER A 83 -8.60 17.53 2.75
N MET A 84 -8.33 16.60 3.66
CA MET A 84 -7.98 16.94 5.05
C MET A 84 -6.66 17.70 5.17
N ALA A 85 -5.61 17.30 4.45
CA ALA A 85 -4.33 18.00 4.45
C ALA A 85 -4.42 19.43 3.86
N HIS A 86 -5.22 19.60 2.80
CA HIS A 86 -5.51 20.92 2.21
C HIS A 86 -6.32 21.79 3.18
N PHE A 87 -7.38 21.27 3.80
CA PHE A 87 -8.16 22.01 4.79
C PHE A 87 -7.31 22.41 6.01
N ARG A 88 -6.49 21.49 6.52
CA ARG A 88 -5.48 21.74 7.57
C ARG A 88 -4.49 22.85 7.20
N GLY A 89 -4.20 23.02 5.91
CA GLY A 89 -3.30 24.04 5.40
C GLY A 89 -3.89 25.45 5.26
N LEU A 90 -5.21 25.62 5.36
CA LEU A 90 -5.86 26.92 5.11
C LEU A 90 -5.51 27.99 6.15
N ASN A 91 -5.63 27.65 7.44
CA ASN A 91 -5.22 28.53 8.54
C ASN A 91 -5.00 27.72 9.85
N ARG A 92 -4.51 28.38 10.90
CA ARG A 92 -4.23 27.74 12.21
C ARG A 92 -5.48 27.11 12.83
N ARG A 93 -6.66 27.74 12.73
CA ARG A 93 -7.90 27.21 13.31
C ARG A 93 -8.37 25.94 12.58
N ALA A 94 -8.25 25.90 11.25
CA ALA A 94 -8.53 24.70 10.47
C ALA A 94 -7.53 23.58 10.80
N ALA A 95 -6.26 23.93 11.05
CA ALA A 95 -5.27 22.98 11.54
C ALA A 95 -5.64 22.41 12.91
N ASP A 96 -6.11 23.22 13.86
CA ASP A 96 -6.55 22.75 15.18
C ASP A 96 -7.79 21.84 15.08
N VAL A 97 -8.76 22.16 14.22
CA VAL A 97 -9.94 21.30 13.99
C VAL A 97 -9.53 19.95 13.39
N VAL A 98 -8.60 19.92 12.43
CA VAL A 98 -8.07 18.66 11.87
C VAL A 98 -7.20 17.90 12.87
N ASP A 99 -6.30 18.58 13.58
CA ASP A 99 -5.41 17.97 14.58
C ASP A 99 -6.19 17.46 15.81
N SER A 100 -7.44 17.90 16.03
CA SER A 100 -8.33 17.38 17.07
C SER A 100 -9.06 16.08 16.70
N LEU A 101 -9.13 15.71 15.41
CA LEU A 101 -9.78 14.47 14.95
C LEU A 101 -8.97 13.22 15.34
N PRO A 102 -9.53 12.29 16.15
CA PRO A 102 -8.81 11.09 16.58
C PRO A 102 -8.29 10.24 15.42
N GLU A 103 -9.11 10.00 14.38
CA GLU A 103 -8.71 9.23 13.21
C GLU A 103 -7.52 9.84 12.47
N TYR A 104 -7.51 11.16 12.28
CA TYR A 104 -6.42 11.84 11.59
C TYR A 104 -5.12 11.80 12.42
N ARG A 105 -5.22 12.04 13.74
CA ARG A 105 -4.07 11.87 14.66
C ARG A 105 -3.49 10.46 14.61
N ILE A 106 -4.34 9.44 14.57
CA ILE A 106 -3.95 8.03 14.47
C ILE A 106 -3.20 7.77 13.14
N LEU A 107 -3.72 8.28 12.01
CA LEU A 107 -3.04 8.16 10.71
C LEU A 107 -1.68 8.87 10.71
N CYS A 108 -1.60 10.12 11.17
CA CYS A 108 -0.34 10.86 11.25
C CYS A 108 0.68 10.18 12.17
N ARG A 109 0.24 9.56 13.28
CA ARG A 109 1.13 8.91 14.25
C ARG A 109 1.63 7.53 13.82
N HIS A 110 0.78 6.74 13.16
CA HIS A 110 1.06 5.31 12.91
C HIS A 110 1.15 4.92 11.44
N ALA A 111 0.60 5.73 10.53
CA ALA A 111 0.54 5.46 9.10
C ALA A 111 0.99 6.68 8.25
N ALA A 112 1.96 7.47 8.75
CA ALA A 112 2.46 8.66 8.04
C ALA A 112 2.91 8.37 6.59
N ASN A 113 3.45 7.18 6.34
CA ASN A 113 3.85 6.72 4.99
C ASN A 113 2.67 6.74 4.01
N LEU A 114 1.46 6.40 4.48
CA LEU A 114 0.25 6.40 3.67
C LEU A 114 -0.16 7.82 3.24
N GLY A 115 -0.06 8.79 4.15
CA GLY A 115 -0.33 10.19 3.83
C GLY A 115 0.68 10.76 2.83
N ARG A 116 1.98 10.45 3.00
CA ARG A 116 3.01 10.87 2.04
C ARG A 116 2.81 10.20 0.67
N ALA A 117 2.46 8.92 0.64
CA ALA A 117 2.15 8.18 -0.58
C ALA A 117 0.96 8.78 -1.36
N TYR A 118 -0.16 9.05 -0.68
CA TYR A 118 -1.31 9.71 -1.32
C TYR A 118 -0.97 11.10 -1.84
N HIS A 119 -0.18 11.89 -1.10
CA HIS A 119 0.28 13.20 -1.57
C HIS A 119 1.16 13.07 -2.82
N ALA A 120 2.15 12.17 -2.80
CA ALA A 120 3.09 11.96 -3.89
C ALA A 120 2.40 11.43 -5.17
N ALA A 121 1.47 10.49 -5.03
CA ALA A 121 0.63 9.95 -6.10
C ALA A 121 -0.29 11.00 -6.78
N SER A 122 -0.43 12.20 -6.21
CA SER A 122 -1.26 13.30 -6.74
C SER A 122 -0.50 14.60 -6.97
N ALA A 123 0.83 14.62 -6.79
CA ALA A 123 1.65 15.77 -7.16
C ALA A 123 1.54 16.07 -8.67
N PRO A 124 1.37 17.33 -9.09
CA PRO A 124 1.30 17.70 -10.51
C PRO A 124 2.64 17.47 -11.22
N THR A 125 2.60 17.07 -12.49
CA THR A 125 3.84 16.91 -13.27
C THR A 125 4.45 18.27 -13.62
N PRO A 126 5.76 18.35 -13.93
CA PRO A 126 6.36 19.57 -14.47
C PRO A 126 5.66 20.03 -15.76
N SER A 127 5.37 19.09 -16.68
CA SER A 127 4.72 19.38 -17.97
C SER A 127 3.28 19.91 -17.88
N GLU A 128 2.56 19.66 -16.77
CA GLU A 128 1.25 20.26 -16.51
C GLU A 128 1.35 21.77 -16.22
N LYS A 129 2.51 22.27 -15.75
CA LYS A 129 2.71 23.70 -15.45
C LYS A 129 2.93 24.52 -16.71
N ASP A 130 3.74 24.02 -17.64
CA ASP A 130 4.22 24.80 -18.78
C ASP A 130 3.14 25.03 -19.86
N ASN A 131 2.20 24.10 -19.99
CA ASN A 131 1.08 24.21 -20.95
C ASN A 131 -0.14 24.98 -20.41
N SER A 132 -0.10 25.50 -19.18
CA SER A 132 -1.24 26.21 -18.56
C SER A 132 -1.36 27.70 -18.93
N GLY A 133 -0.56 28.17 -19.89
CA GLY A 133 -0.60 29.55 -20.40
C GLY A 133 -1.89 29.97 -21.13
N GLY A 134 -2.81 29.03 -21.40
CA GLY A 134 -4.15 29.32 -21.91
C GLY A 134 -5.20 29.32 -20.79
N ALA A 135 -5.73 30.50 -20.45
CA ALA A 135 -6.80 30.64 -19.47
C ALA A 135 -8.07 29.89 -19.93
N GLY A 136 -8.52 28.88 -19.16
CA GLY A 136 -9.85 28.27 -19.38
C GLY A 136 -10.10 26.90 -18.75
N SER A 137 -9.12 25.98 -18.76
CA SER A 137 -9.38 24.60 -18.30
C SER A 137 -9.24 24.44 -16.78
N ILE A 138 -10.28 24.80 -16.05
CA ILE A 138 -10.42 24.60 -14.59
C ILE A 138 -10.71 23.12 -14.22
N LEU A 139 -10.76 22.22 -15.21
CA LEU A 139 -10.87 20.78 -14.99
C LEU A 139 -9.53 20.20 -14.51
N GLN A 140 -9.27 20.38 -13.21
CA GLN A 140 -8.13 19.74 -12.54
C GLN A 140 -8.14 18.23 -12.82
N PRO A 141 -6.97 17.61 -13.11
CA PRO A 141 -6.89 16.18 -13.33
C PRO A 141 -7.49 15.44 -12.13
N ARG A 142 -8.46 14.57 -12.38
CA ARG A 142 -9.15 13.77 -11.35
C ARG A 142 -8.12 12.96 -10.58
N ARG A 143 -7.76 13.46 -9.40
CA ARG A 143 -6.76 12.90 -8.51
C ARG A 143 -7.15 11.51 -8.04
N LEU A 144 -6.16 10.77 -7.53
CA LEU A 144 -6.35 9.51 -6.84
C LEU A 144 -7.42 9.68 -5.75
N CYS A 145 -8.58 9.06 -5.93
CA CYS A 145 -9.68 9.10 -4.97
C CYS A 145 -9.33 8.26 -3.74
N SER A 146 -8.47 8.81 -2.89
CA SER A 146 -8.14 8.22 -1.58
C SER A 146 -9.45 7.96 -0.82
N PRO A 147 -9.61 6.78 -0.17
CA PRO A 147 -10.79 6.51 0.63
C PRO A 147 -10.95 7.55 1.76
N PRO A 148 -12.18 7.77 2.26
CA PRO A 148 -12.41 8.60 3.44
C PRO A 148 -11.53 8.18 4.63
N VAL A 149 -11.04 9.13 5.41
CA VAL A 149 -10.15 8.86 6.56
C VAL A 149 -10.75 7.85 7.54
N ARG A 150 -12.07 7.88 7.78
CA ARG A 150 -12.76 6.86 8.59
C ARG A 150 -12.65 5.44 8.02
N ALA A 151 -12.68 5.29 6.69
CA ALA A 151 -12.58 4.00 6.01
C ALA A 151 -11.15 3.47 6.11
N ILE A 152 -10.15 4.33 5.86
CA ILE A 152 -8.74 3.98 6.02
C ILE A 152 -8.45 3.49 7.45
N VAL A 153 -8.90 4.23 8.48
CA VAL A 153 -8.69 3.81 9.89
C VAL A 153 -9.44 2.52 10.22
N ALA A 154 -10.63 2.28 9.64
CA ALA A 154 -11.35 1.02 9.78
C ALA A 154 -10.56 -0.15 9.16
N THR A 155 -10.05 -0.01 7.92
CA THR A 155 -9.19 -1.02 7.30
C THR A 155 -7.92 -1.25 8.12
N LEU A 156 -7.31 -0.19 8.68
CA LEU A 156 -6.12 -0.32 9.52
C LEU A 156 -6.38 -1.05 10.86
N HIS A 157 -7.62 -1.12 11.33
CA HIS A 157 -8.01 -1.95 12.48
C HIS A 157 -8.23 -3.44 12.12
N ASP A 158 -8.53 -3.77 10.87
CA ASP A 158 -8.62 -5.17 10.43
C ASP A 158 -7.20 -5.71 10.11
N PRO A 159 -6.76 -6.81 10.74
CA PRO A 159 -5.48 -7.43 10.41
C PRO A 159 -5.50 -8.25 9.11
N ARG A 160 -6.67 -8.62 8.59
CA ARG A 160 -6.80 -9.62 7.53
C ARG A 160 -6.36 -9.06 6.17
N CYS A 161 -5.79 -9.93 5.36
CA CYS A 161 -5.61 -9.69 3.94
C CYS A 161 -6.97 -9.84 3.22
N GLU A 162 -7.41 -8.82 2.49
CA GLU A 162 -8.64 -8.83 1.68
C GLU A 162 -8.63 -9.94 0.61
N GLY A 163 -7.44 -10.24 0.05
CA GLY A 163 -7.27 -11.32 -0.93
C GLY A 163 -7.47 -12.74 -0.38
N CYS A 164 -6.65 -13.16 0.59
CA CYS A 164 -6.69 -14.56 1.10
C CYS A 164 -7.41 -14.76 2.44
N SER A 165 -7.78 -13.70 3.18
CA SER A 165 -8.33 -13.71 4.55
C SER A 165 -7.49 -14.41 5.64
N LEU A 166 -6.47 -15.19 5.30
CA LEU A 166 -5.68 -16.03 6.21
C LEU A 166 -4.45 -15.33 6.82
N ALA A 167 -3.75 -14.53 6.01
CA ALA A 167 -2.50 -13.87 6.39
C ALA A 167 -2.71 -12.41 6.81
N LEU A 168 -1.72 -11.82 7.48
CA LEU A 168 -1.73 -10.39 7.79
C LEU A 168 -1.64 -9.54 6.53
N GLY A 169 -2.59 -8.62 6.36
CA GLY A 169 -2.53 -7.61 5.31
C GLY A 169 -1.48 -6.53 5.60
N THR A 170 -0.20 -6.82 5.39
CA THR A 170 0.93 -5.93 5.75
C THR A 170 1.05 -4.69 4.87
N PHE A 171 0.43 -4.71 3.69
CA PHE A 171 0.45 -3.63 2.73
C PHE A 171 -0.95 -3.03 2.58
N PHE A 172 -0.98 -1.76 2.22
CA PHE A 172 -2.16 -1.01 1.86
C PHE A 172 -2.08 -0.65 0.39
N TYR A 173 -3.04 -1.10 -0.41
CA TYR A 173 -3.10 -0.82 -1.84
C TYR A 173 -3.86 0.49 -2.07
N LEU A 174 -3.15 1.47 -2.59
CA LEU A 174 -3.56 2.87 -2.61
C LEU A 174 -4.82 3.16 -3.46
N PRO A 175 -5.03 2.53 -4.64
CA PRO A 175 -6.19 2.81 -5.48
C PRO A 175 -7.55 2.53 -4.83
N THR A 176 -7.65 1.50 -3.99
CA THR A 176 -8.94 1.05 -3.42
C THR A 176 -8.99 1.09 -1.89
N GLY A 177 -7.83 1.18 -1.21
CA GLY A 177 -7.75 1.23 0.25
C GLY A 177 -7.81 -0.13 0.96
N HIS A 178 -7.52 -1.22 0.24
CA HIS A 178 -7.56 -2.57 0.78
C HIS A 178 -6.22 -3.02 1.37
N ARG A 179 -6.28 -3.94 2.34
CA ARG A 179 -5.11 -4.55 2.97
C ARG A 179 -4.75 -5.87 2.33
N ILE A 180 -3.46 -6.06 2.08
CA ILE A 180 -2.96 -7.19 1.26
C ILE A 180 -1.69 -7.75 1.89
N CYS A 181 -1.55 -9.09 1.93
CA CYS A 181 -0.33 -9.75 2.40
C CYS A 181 0.68 -9.87 1.25
N ILE A 182 1.96 -10.06 1.61
CA ILE A 182 3.04 -10.20 0.61
C ILE A 182 2.80 -11.34 -0.39
N ALA A 183 2.25 -12.47 0.08
CA ALA A 183 2.00 -13.63 -0.79
C ALA A 183 0.93 -13.34 -1.84
N CYS A 184 -0.13 -12.59 -1.49
CA CYS A 184 -1.12 -12.17 -2.49
C CYS A 184 -0.48 -11.28 -3.55
N ILE A 185 0.33 -10.29 -3.16
CA ILE A 185 1.04 -9.38 -4.09
C ILE A 185 1.97 -10.17 -5.02
N ALA A 186 2.81 -11.04 -4.47
CA ALA A 186 3.71 -11.90 -5.25
C ALA A 186 2.94 -12.82 -6.21
N SER A 187 1.86 -13.45 -5.71
CA SER A 187 1.06 -14.41 -6.48
C SER A 187 0.32 -13.81 -7.68
N TRP A 188 0.21 -12.48 -7.82
CA TRP A 188 -0.45 -11.86 -8.98
C TRP A 188 0.22 -12.21 -10.33
N GLY A 189 1.47 -12.70 -10.35
CA GLY A 189 2.09 -13.23 -11.57
C GLY A 189 1.84 -14.72 -11.81
N ASP A 190 1.50 -15.43 -10.75
CA ASP A 190 1.67 -16.88 -10.66
C ASP A 190 0.36 -17.60 -10.32
N ILE A 191 -0.79 -16.92 -10.45
CA ILE A 191 -2.13 -17.52 -10.30
C ILE A 191 -2.32 -18.60 -11.37
N SER A 192 -1.91 -19.81 -11.02
CA SER A 192 -2.34 -21.01 -11.70
C SER A 192 -3.84 -21.16 -11.48
N PRO A 193 -4.65 -21.47 -12.50
CA PRO A 193 -6.07 -21.79 -12.29
C PRO A 193 -6.27 -22.95 -11.28
N ALA A 194 -5.24 -23.76 -11.02
CA ALA A 194 -5.23 -24.77 -9.96
C ALA A 194 -5.23 -24.21 -8.51
N PHE A 195 -4.82 -22.95 -8.29
CA PHE A 195 -4.87 -22.29 -6.96
C PHE A 195 -6.18 -21.52 -6.74
N HIS A 196 -6.92 -21.20 -7.81
CA HIS A 196 -8.37 -21.02 -7.68
C HIS A 196 -8.99 -22.37 -7.36
N LYS A 197 -9.14 -22.68 -6.06
CA LYS A 197 -10.17 -23.64 -5.65
C LYS A 197 -11.52 -22.99 -6.00
N PRO A 198 -12.32 -23.55 -6.94
CA PRO A 198 -13.62 -22.96 -7.28
C PRO A 198 -14.60 -22.94 -6.10
N ASP A 199 -14.29 -23.69 -5.03
CA ASP A 199 -15.09 -23.82 -3.81
C ASP A 199 -14.62 -22.90 -2.65
N THR A 200 -13.50 -22.17 -2.81
CA THR A 200 -13.19 -21.09 -1.84
C THR A 200 -14.04 -19.87 -2.17
N ARG A 201 -15.00 -19.56 -1.29
CA ARG A 201 -15.98 -18.44 -1.37
C ARG A 201 -15.38 -17.02 -1.36
N PHE A 202 -14.11 -16.88 -1.69
CA PHE A 202 -13.41 -15.63 -1.84
C PHE A 202 -13.23 -15.37 -3.35
N PRO A 203 -14.15 -14.64 -4.00
CA PRO A 203 -13.83 -13.99 -5.27
C PRO A 203 -12.69 -13.02 -4.98
N GLY A 204 -11.46 -13.45 -5.20
CA GLY A 204 -10.27 -12.70 -4.85
C GLY A 204 -10.30 -11.37 -5.56
N ARG A 205 -10.32 -10.25 -4.82
CA ARG A 205 -10.23 -8.93 -5.46
C ARG A 205 -8.89 -8.81 -6.17
N TYR A 206 -8.92 -8.39 -7.43
CA TYR A 206 -7.73 -8.29 -8.28
C TYR A 206 -7.12 -6.91 -8.16
N PHE A 207 -6.16 -6.79 -7.26
CA PHE A 207 -5.46 -5.53 -6.98
C PHE A 207 -4.34 -5.25 -7.99
N VAL A 208 -4.64 -5.43 -9.28
CA VAL A 208 -3.67 -5.20 -10.35
C VAL A 208 -3.78 -3.74 -10.78
N PRO A 209 -2.76 -2.90 -10.55
CA PRO A 209 -2.71 -1.59 -11.17
C PRO A 209 -2.44 -1.76 -12.67
N VAL A 210 -3.29 -1.16 -13.50
CA VAL A 210 -3.28 -1.26 -14.96
C VAL A 210 -2.89 0.09 -15.53
N THR A 211 -1.87 0.13 -16.39
CA THR A 211 -1.49 1.37 -17.09
C THR A 211 -2.36 1.62 -18.31
N ALA A 212 -2.38 2.85 -18.84
CA ALA A 212 -3.12 3.16 -20.07
C ALA A 212 -2.73 2.24 -21.24
N ALA A 213 -1.46 1.83 -21.31
CA ALA A 213 -0.97 0.93 -22.35
C ALA A 213 -1.43 -0.52 -22.12
N MET A 214 -1.43 -1.00 -20.87
CA MET A 214 -1.99 -2.31 -20.52
C MET A 214 -3.50 -2.36 -20.81
N ALA A 215 -4.27 -1.36 -20.39
CA ALA A 215 -5.71 -1.29 -20.64
C ALA A 215 -6.04 -1.27 -22.14
N GLY A 216 -5.28 -0.52 -22.94
CA GLY A 216 -5.42 -0.52 -24.40
C GLY A 216 -5.14 -1.89 -25.04
N ARG A 217 -4.10 -2.60 -24.59
CA ARG A 217 -3.73 -3.93 -25.12
C ARG A 217 -4.69 -5.04 -24.70
N LEU A 218 -5.08 -5.06 -23.42
CA LEU A 218 -5.86 -6.13 -22.83
C LEU A 218 -7.34 -6.06 -23.22
N ILE A 219 -7.90 -4.85 -23.27
CA ILE A 219 -9.34 -4.65 -23.30
C ILE A 219 -9.80 -3.62 -24.34
N GLY A 220 -8.88 -3.13 -25.18
CA GLY A 220 -9.17 -2.13 -26.21
C GLY A 220 -9.51 -0.73 -25.68
N LEU A 221 -9.29 -0.44 -24.39
CA LEU A 221 -9.72 0.83 -23.80
C LEU A 221 -8.91 2.01 -24.38
N PRO A 222 -9.54 3.00 -25.04
CA PRO A 222 -8.83 4.13 -25.62
C PRO A 222 -8.11 4.96 -24.54
N ARG A 223 -6.91 5.45 -24.84
CA ARG A 223 -6.12 6.28 -23.91
C ARG A 223 -6.87 7.53 -23.44
N ALA A 224 -7.72 8.11 -24.30
CA ALA A 224 -8.61 9.21 -23.94
C ALA A 224 -9.63 8.80 -22.86
N THR A 225 -10.25 7.62 -22.97
CA THR A 225 -11.17 7.07 -21.97
C THR A 225 -10.43 6.71 -20.68
N PHE A 226 -9.24 6.12 -20.77
CA PHE A 226 -8.40 5.86 -19.59
C PHE A 226 -8.11 7.15 -18.80
N GLY A 227 -7.85 8.27 -19.51
CA GLY A 227 -7.64 9.59 -18.91
C GLY A 227 -8.86 10.21 -18.21
N THR A 228 -10.08 9.66 -18.35
CA THR A 228 -11.26 10.13 -17.60
C THR A 228 -11.61 9.29 -16.38
N LEU A 229 -10.93 8.14 -16.19
CA LEU A 229 -11.20 7.21 -15.10
C LEU A 229 -10.93 7.84 -13.72
N PRO A 230 -11.77 7.51 -12.72
CA PRO A 230 -11.51 7.84 -11.32
C PRO A 230 -10.38 6.96 -10.76
N GLY A 231 -9.81 7.35 -9.62
CA GLY A 231 -8.81 6.52 -8.94
C GLY A 231 -7.45 6.43 -9.67
N ARG A 232 -7.16 7.33 -10.62
CA ARG A 232 -5.85 7.40 -11.27
C ARG A 232 -4.75 7.72 -10.26
N MET A 233 -3.76 6.83 -10.21
CA MET A 233 -2.54 6.98 -9.43
C MET A 233 -1.37 7.26 -10.38
N ARG A 234 -0.54 8.25 -10.05
CA ARG A 234 0.76 8.44 -10.69
C ARG A 234 1.83 7.60 -9.99
N VAL A 235 2.56 6.81 -10.76
CA VAL A 235 3.78 6.09 -10.31
C VAL A 235 4.89 7.11 -10.09
N LEU A 236 5.50 7.11 -8.91
CA LEU A 236 6.76 7.84 -8.71
C LEU A 236 7.88 7.12 -9.48
N PRO A 237 8.77 7.82 -10.18
CA PRO A 237 10.00 7.21 -10.66
C PRO A 237 10.78 6.58 -9.49
N GLY A 238 11.30 5.37 -9.69
CA GLY A 238 11.90 4.61 -8.60
C GLY A 238 12.13 3.14 -8.93
N THR A 239 12.75 2.43 -7.99
CA THR A 239 12.96 0.97 -8.06
C THR A 239 11.92 0.28 -7.20
N TYR A 240 11.24 -0.72 -7.77
CA TYR A 240 10.16 -1.44 -7.11
C TYR A 240 10.30 -2.94 -7.30
N GLY A 241 10.04 -3.73 -6.25
CA GLY A 241 10.14 -5.18 -6.35
C GLY A 241 10.16 -5.92 -5.01
N ALA A 242 10.09 -7.24 -5.12
CA ALA A 242 9.99 -8.18 -4.01
C ALA A 242 11.25 -8.26 -3.14
N VAL A 243 12.45 -8.26 -3.74
CA VAL A 243 13.71 -8.58 -3.04
C VAL A 243 14.87 -7.86 -3.74
N SER A 244 15.78 -7.23 -2.98
CA SER A 244 17.20 -7.14 -3.37
C SER A 244 17.93 -8.31 -2.71
N ARG A 245 18.72 -9.04 -3.49
CA ARG A 245 19.42 -10.24 -2.98
C ARG A 245 20.62 -9.92 -2.09
N ASN A 246 21.11 -8.68 -2.08
CA ASN A 246 22.40 -8.35 -1.48
C ASN A 246 22.27 -7.55 -0.18
N ASN A 247 22.49 -8.25 0.93
CA ASN A 247 22.83 -7.65 2.22
C ASN A 247 24.23 -7.01 2.14
N THR A 248 24.31 -5.69 2.13
CA THR A 248 25.44 -4.96 2.71
C THR A 248 24.90 -3.95 3.72
N SER A 249 25.34 -4.06 4.97
CA SER A 249 24.74 -3.42 6.13
C SER A 249 25.32 -2.04 6.48
N ASP A 250 25.76 -1.26 5.49
CA ASP A 250 26.29 0.09 5.68
C ASP A 250 25.97 1.04 4.50
N GLY A 251 25.62 2.28 4.84
CA GLY A 251 25.57 3.41 3.92
C GLY A 251 24.28 3.63 3.11
N LEU A 252 23.99 4.89 2.80
CA LEU A 252 23.02 5.28 1.77
C LEU A 252 23.52 4.78 0.41
N VAL A 253 22.92 3.73 -0.14
CA VAL A 253 23.15 3.37 -1.54
C VAL A 253 22.23 4.20 -2.42
N THR A 254 22.73 5.33 -2.89
CA THR A 254 22.25 5.93 -4.13
C THR A 254 22.67 5.02 -5.28
N PHE A 255 21.76 4.16 -5.73
CA PHE A 255 21.93 3.42 -6.98
C PHE A 255 21.94 4.44 -8.14
N GLY A 256 23.14 4.85 -8.55
CA GLY A 256 23.33 5.60 -9.79
C GLY A 256 23.03 4.72 -10.99
N ALA A 257 22.64 5.33 -12.11
CA ALA A 257 22.40 4.63 -13.36
C ALA A 257 23.67 3.88 -13.81
N GLY A 258 23.61 2.55 -13.81
CA GLY A 258 24.72 1.66 -14.13
C GLY A 258 24.49 0.28 -13.50
N ASP A 259 24.31 -0.71 -14.36
CA ASP A 259 24.26 -2.14 -14.08
C ASP A 259 23.03 -2.66 -13.29
N SER A 260 22.17 -3.31 -14.06
CA SER A 260 20.81 -3.74 -13.75
C SER A 260 20.69 -4.91 -12.76
N GLU A 261 19.90 -4.71 -11.69
CA GLU A 261 19.14 -5.82 -11.07
C GLU A 261 17.81 -5.38 -10.39
N GLY A 262 17.35 -4.15 -10.66
CA GLY A 262 16.04 -3.64 -10.23
C GLY A 262 15.39 -2.81 -11.35
N GLY A 263 14.11 -3.06 -11.64
CA GLY A 263 13.39 -2.37 -12.71
C GLY A 263 13.09 -0.91 -12.34
N SER A 264 13.94 0.01 -12.79
CA SER A 264 13.67 1.45 -12.69
C SER A 264 12.49 1.82 -13.58
N ILE A 265 11.47 2.46 -13.01
CA ILE A 265 10.39 3.05 -13.80
C ILE A 265 10.78 4.49 -14.13
N GLU A 266 11.34 4.70 -15.30
CA GLU A 266 11.65 6.04 -15.80
C GLU A 266 10.40 6.74 -16.33
N GLY A 267 10.15 7.95 -15.84
CA GLY A 267 9.00 8.76 -16.19
C GLY A 267 7.76 8.51 -15.32
N TRP A 268 6.81 9.44 -15.40
CA TRP A 268 5.53 9.35 -14.70
C TRP A 268 4.55 8.47 -15.50
N GLU A 269 4.19 7.31 -14.94
CA GLU A 269 3.18 6.43 -15.54
C GLU A 269 1.85 6.53 -14.76
N GLU A 270 0.73 6.67 -15.48
CA GLU A 270 -0.60 6.67 -14.88
C GLU A 270 -1.16 5.25 -14.80
N MET A 271 -1.66 4.88 -13.63
CA MET A 271 -2.28 3.58 -13.35
C MET A 271 -3.68 3.76 -12.79
N VAL A 272 -4.56 2.80 -13.07
CA VAL A 272 -5.90 2.66 -12.47
C VAL A 272 -6.06 1.24 -11.98
N ASP A 273 -6.85 1.04 -10.92
CA ASP A 273 -7.25 -0.29 -10.48
C ASP A 273 -8.00 -1.07 -11.59
N LEU A 274 -7.67 -2.36 -11.76
CA LEU A 274 -8.27 -3.22 -12.77
C LEU A 274 -9.79 -3.22 -12.73
N GLU A 275 -10.42 -3.31 -11.55
CA GLU A 275 -11.89 -3.37 -11.43
C GLU A 275 -12.53 -2.09 -11.98
N THR A 276 -11.88 -0.94 -11.80
CA THR A 276 -12.32 0.34 -12.36
C THR A 276 -12.18 0.38 -13.88
N VAL A 277 -11.11 -0.20 -14.42
CA VAL A 277 -10.88 -0.36 -15.88
C VAL A 277 -11.92 -1.31 -16.51
N VAL A 278 -12.20 -2.47 -15.88
CA VAL A 278 -13.25 -3.42 -16.31
C VAL A 278 -14.62 -2.74 -16.35
N ARG A 279 -14.99 -2.06 -15.25
CA ARG A 279 -16.28 -1.39 -15.09
C ARG A 279 -16.49 -0.29 -16.12
N ALA A 280 -15.45 0.47 -16.45
CA ALA A 280 -15.52 1.55 -17.43
C ALA A 280 -15.61 1.06 -18.89
N ALA A 281 -15.10 -0.13 -19.19
CA ALA A 281 -15.27 -0.76 -20.50
C ALA A 281 -16.64 -1.44 -20.69
N GLY A 282 -17.54 -1.38 -19.70
CA GLY A 282 -18.87 -1.96 -19.80
C GLY A 282 -18.88 -3.49 -19.84
N VAL A 283 -17.79 -4.14 -19.44
CA VAL A 283 -17.68 -5.60 -19.40
C VAL A 283 -18.65 -6.11 -18.33
N ALA A 284 -19.63 -6.91 -18.74
CA ALA A 284 -20.57 -7.56 -17.83
C ALA A 284 -19.83 -8.45 -16.82
N SER A 285 -20.41 -8.69 -15.64
CA SER A 285 -19.73 -9.40 -14.54
C SER A 285 -19.14 -10.76 -14.93
N GLY A 286 -19.82 -11.55 -15.79
CA GLY A 286 -19.28 -12.82 -16.30
C GLY A 286 -18.11 -12.69 -17.28
N GLY A 287 -17.90 -11.51 -17.87
CA GLY A 287 -16.72 -11.20 -18.67
C GLY A 287 -15.51 -10.79 -17.82
N MET A 288 -15.70 -10.49 -16.53
CA MET A 288 -14.60 -10.12 -15.63
C MET A 288 -13.63 -11.29 -15.45
N ASP A 289 -14.14 -12.51 -15.17
CA ASP A 289 -13.30 -13.72 -15.00
C ASP A 289 -12.50 -14.05 -16.26
N GLU A 290 -13.08 -13.87 -17.45
CA GLU A 290 -12.37 -14.05 -18.72
C GLU A 290 -11.32 -12.96 -18.95
N LEU A 291 -11.62 -11.70 -18.59
CA LEU A 291 -10.66 -10.59 -18.65
C LEU A 291 -9.47 -10.80 -17.71
N ILE A 292 -9.75 -11.32 -16.51
CA ILE A 292 -8.78 -11.72 -15.50
C ILE A 292 -7.93 -12.87 -16.02
N ARG A 293 -8.55 -13.88 -16.66
CA ARG A 293 -7.84 -14.99 -17.29
C ARG A 293 -6.92 -14.50 -18.41
N VAL A 294 -7.41 -13.63 -19.31
CA VAL A 294 -6.61 -13.00 -20.36
C VAL A 294 -5.49 -12.13 -19.77
N LEU A 295 -5.74 -11.39 -18.68
CA LEU A 295 -4.72 -10.64 -17.98
C LEU A 295 -3.66 -11.54 -17.33
N PHE A 296 -4.03 -12.66 -16.71
CA PHE A 296 -3.04 -13.59 -16.13
C PHE A 296 -2.30 -14.38 -17.20
N ASP A 297 -2.97 -14.84 -18.25
CA ASP A 297 -2.31 -15.42 -19.41
C ASP A 297 -1.36 -14.38 -20.05
N TYR A 298 -1.73 -13.10 -20.07
CA TYR A 298 -0.84 -12.00 -20.47
C TYR A 298 0.31 -11.76 -19.47
N LEU A 299 0.11 -11.81 -18.17
CA LEU A 299 1.18 -11.58 -17.18
C LEU A 299 2.14 -12.78 -17.05
N ARG A 300 1.65 -13.99 -17.30
CA ARG A 300 2.37 -15.26 -17.19
C ARG A 300 3.03 -15.67 -18.51
N CYS A 301 2.36 -15.47 -19.65
CA CYS A 301 2.97 -15.75 -20.95
C CYS A 301 3.89 -14.63 -21.37
N SER A 302 5.06 -15.05 -21.86
CA SER A 302 6.05 -14.17 -22.47
C SER A 302 5.41 -13.27 -23.52
N SER A 303 4.40 -13.66 -24.32
CA SER A 303 3.55 -12.69 -25.03
C SER A 303 2.22 -13.29 -25.45
N MET A 304 1.26 -12.39 -25.68
CA MET A 304 -0.01 -12.66 -26.34
C MET A 304 -0.32 -11.51 -27.31
N GLU A 305 -0.31 -11.80 -28.61
CA GLU A 305 -0.62 -10.85 -29.68
C GLU A 305 -1.96 -11.22 -30.33
N TRP A 306 -2.79 -10.21 -30.65
CA TRP A 306 -4.03 -10.41 -31.37
C TRP A 306 -3.77 -10.45 -32.89
N GLU A 307 -3.48 -11.62 -33.44
CA GLU A 307 -3.45 -11.84 -34.89
C GLU A 307 -4.83 -12.32 -35.35
N GLN A 308 -5.49 -11.56 -36.23
CA GLN A 308 -6.79 -11.92 -36.85
C GLN A 308 -7.94 -12.24 -35.88
N GLY A 309 -7.92 -11.67 -34.66
CA GLY A 309 -8.92 -11.96 -33.63
C GLY A 309 -8.64 -13.23 -32.81
N ILE A 310 -7.45 -13.82 -32.96
CA ILE A 310 -6.96 -14.97 -32.20
C ILE A 310 -5.70 -14.56 -31.42
N LEU A 311 -5.54 -15.13 -30.22
CA LEU A 311 -4.51 -14.78 -29.27
C LEU A 311 -3.27 -15.69 -29.45
N VAL A 312 -2.23 -15.19 -30.12
CA VAL A 312 -1.04 -15.95 -30.55
C VAL A 312 0.12 -15.77 -29.55
N ARG A 313 0.84 -16.86 -29.25
CA ARG A 313 2.02 -16.85 -28.37
C ARG A 313 3.30 -16.50 -29.16
N ARG A 314 3.99 -15.44 -28.73
CA ARG A 314 5.42 -15.15 -29.04
C ARG A 314 6.16 -14.88 -27.71
N GLY A 315 7.49 -14.80 -27.72
CA GLY A 315 8.25 -14.40 -26.53
C GLY A 315 8.42 -12.88 -26.43
N ARG A 316 8.00 -12.23 -25.34
CA ARG A 316 8.59 -10.93 -24.94
C ARG A 316 9.93 -11.17 -24.27
N ASP A 317 10.72 -10.13 -24.36
CA ASP A 317 11.64 -9.67 -23.34
C ASP A 317 11.08 -9.81 -21.90
N GLU A 318 11.84 -10.48 -21.04
CA GLU A 318 11.55 -10.61 -19.60
C GLU A 318 11.50 -9.25 -18.89
N GLU A 319 12.18 -8.22 -19.42
CA GLU A 319 12.19 -6.88 -18.86
C GLU A 319 10.82 -6.22 -18.85
N VAL A 320 9.98 -6.48 -19.86
CA VAL A 320 8.59 -5.97 -19.88
C VAL A 320 7.77 -6.59 -18.75
N VAL A 321 7.88 -7.90 -18.54
CA VAL A 321 7.17 -8.60 -17.45
C VAL A 321 7.70 -8.13 -16.09
N ARG A 322 9.00 -7.95 -15.95
CA ARG A 322 9.66 -7.42 -14.74
C ARG A 322 9.17 -6.00 -14.41
N ARG A 323 9.06 -5.12 -15.42
CA ARG A 323 8.52 -3.76 -15.29
C ARG A 323 7.03 -3.79 -14.93
N GLU A 324 6.22 -4.65 -15.55
CA GLU A 324 4.81 -4.79 -15.22
C GLU A 324 4.60 -5.32 -13.78
N LYS A 325 5.42 -6.27 -13.31
CA LYS A 325 5.44 -6.70 -11.89
C LYS A 325 5.92 -5.58 -10.94
N ALA A 326 6.83 -4.71 -11.36
CA ALA A 326 7.33 -3.59 -10.55
C ALA A 326 6.22 -2.57 -10.20
N LEU A 327 5.28 -2.32 -11.13
CA LEU A 327 4.12 -1.45 -10.92
C LEU A 327 3.24 -1.85 -9.73
N TRP A 328 3.18 -3.15 -9.41
CA TRP A 328 2.42 -3.69 -8.28
C TRP A 328 2.97 -3.18 -6.95
N TYR A 329 4.29 -3.22 -6.82
CA TYR A 329 5.03 -2.72 -5.67
C TYR A 329 5.01 -1.18 -5.58
N ALA A 330 4.82 -0.49 -6.71
CA ALA A 330 4.60 0.95 -6.76
C ALA A 330 3.20 1.38 -6.26
N ALA A 331 2.19 0.51 -6.32
CA ALA A 331 0.81 0.82 -5.88
C ALA A 331 0.54 0.52 -4.39
N VAL A 332 1.52 0.00 -3.65
CA VAL A 332 1.36 -0.46 -2.27
C VAL A 332 2.31 0.23 -1.28
N VAL A 333 1.86 0.37 -0.03
CA VAL A 333 2.61 0.97 1.08
C VAL A 333 2.52 0.06 2.30
N ARG A 334 3.63 -0.14 3.03
CA ARG A 334 3.59 -0.88 4.31
C ARG A 334 2.78 -0.14 5.37
N VAL A 335 1.89 -0.84 6.08
CA VAL A 335 1.05 -0.28 7.15
C VAL A 335 0.93 -1.21 8.37
N PRO A 336 0.83 -0.66 9.60
CA PRO A 336 0.59 -1.48 10.79
C PRO A 336 -0.87 -1.93 10.91
N VAL A 337 -1.14 -2.89 11.77
CA VAL A 337 -2.45 -3.11 12.39
C VAL A 337 -2.58 -2.19 13.58
N LEU A 338 -3.71 -1.50 13.69
CA LEU A 338 -4.04 -0.67 14.84
C LEU A 338 -4.82 -1.50 15.85
N ARG A 339 -4.28 -1.69 17.05
CA ARG A 339 -4.97 -2.33 18.17
C ARG A 339 -5.47 -1.25 19.14
N ARG A 340 -6.73 -1.35 19.57
CA ARG A 340 -7.28 -0.52 20.65
C ARG A 340 -7.10 -1.24 21.99
N SER A 341 -6.59 -0.54 22.99
CA SER A 341 -6.41 -1.04 24.35
C SER A 341 -6.88 0.05 25.31
N GLY A 342 -8.18 0.06 25.61
CA GLY A 342 -8.84 1.21 26.22
C GLY A 342 -8.80 2.42 25.28
N GLU A 343 -8.43 3.58 25.82
CA GLU A 343 -8.25 4.81 25.04
C GLU A 343 -6.97 4.83 24.20
N ALA A 344 -5.99 3.96 24.50
CA ALA A 344 -4.72 3.91 23.80
C ALA A 344 -4.84 3.11 22.48
N VAL A 345 -4.28 3.68 21.41
CA VAL A 345 -4.07 2.98 20.13
C VAL A 345 -2.60 2.61 20.02
N SER A 346 -2.34 1.33 19.74
CA SER A 346 -1.01 0.79 19.49
C SER A 346 -0.91 0.26 18.05
N ALA A 347 0.30 0.30 17.49
CA ALA A 347 0.57 -0.13 16.11
C ALA A 347 1.42 -1.41 16.10
N GLU A 348 0.98 -2.39 15.32
CA GLU A 348 1.59 -3.71 15.20
C GLU A 348 1.97 -4.00 13.74
N TRP A 349 3.26 -4.10 13.43
CA TRP A 349 3.78 -4.30 12.06
C TRP A 349 3.84 -5.78 11.61
N GLY A 350 3.32 -6.67 12.46
CA GLY A 350 3.34 -8.12 12.26
C GLY A 350 4.71 -8.77 12.46
N PHE A 351 4.65 -10.03 12.85
CA PHE A 351 5.77 -10.91 13.12
C PHE A 351 5.92 -11.90 11.96
N PRO A 352 7.10 -12.01 11.32
CA PRO A 352 7.34 -13.01 10.28
C PRO A 352 7.39 -14.42 10.89
N CYS A 353 6.73 -15.39 10.26
CA CYS A 353 6.92 -16.80 10.62
C CYS A 353 8.11 -17.38 9.86
N PRO A 354 9.21 -17.81 10.52
CA PRO A 354 10.39 -18.36 9.85
C PRO A 354 10.15 -19.72 9.18
N GLY A 355 9.00 -20.36 9.44
CA GLY A 355 8.57 -21.62 8.82
C GLY A 355 7.66 -21.43 7.60
N CYS A 356 7.20 -20.21 7.30
CA CYS A 356 6.31 -19.92 6.18
C CYS A 356 6.93 -18.89 5.24
N LYS A 357 7.50 -19.38 4.14
CA LYS A 357 8.06 -18.56 3.06
C LYS A 357 7.18 -18.67 1.82
N THR A 358 7.09 -17.59 1.05
CA THR A 358 6.63 -17.64 -0.35
C THR A 358 7.69 -18.34 -1.22
N GLU A 359 7.35 -18.60 -2.48
CA GLU A 359 8.30 -19.08 -3.49
C GLU A 359 9.48 -18.10 -3.69
N GLU A 360 9.20 -16.79 -3.60
CA GLU A 360 10.20 -15.71 -3.58
C GLU A 360 11.02 -15.63 -2.26
N GLY A 361 10.79 -16.54 -1.30
CA GLY A 361 11.51 -16.60 -0.03
C GLY A 361 11.01 -15.63 1.04
N LEU A 362 9.92 -14.89 0.79
CA LEU A 362 9.38 -13.85 1.66
C LEU A 362 8.61 -14.48 2.83
N ASN A 363 8.94 -14.11 4.06
CA ASN A 363 8.24 -14.66 5.23
C ASN A 363 6.82 -14.10 5.34
N LEU A 364 5.82 -14.97 5.44
CA LEU A 364 4.46 -14.57 5.81
C LEU A 364 4.46 -13.93 7.20
N ARG A 365 3.75 -12.82 7.33
CA ARG A 365 3.59 -12.08 8.59
C ARG A 365 2.21 -12.33 9.20
N TYR A 366 2.17 -12.23 10.52
CA TYR A 366 1.01 -12.49 11.37
C TYR A 366 0.98 -11.46 12.50
N THR A 367 -0.19 -11.17 13.07
CA THR A 367 -0.23 -10.49 14.39
C THR A 367 0.28 -11.43 15.47
N ARG A 368 0.59 -10.94 16.68
CA ARG A 368 1.00 -11.77 17.82
C ARG A 368 -0.01 -12.90 18.08
N GLU A 369 -1.29 -12.55 18.10
CA GLU A 369 -2.40 -13.51 18.29
C GLU A 369 -2.47 -14.52 17.15
N THR A 370 -2.47 -14.06 15.90
CA THR A 370 -2.58 -14.96 14.73
C THR A 370 -1.31 -15.77 14.49
N LEU A 371 -0.13 -15.33 14.95
CA LEU A 371 1.11 -16.11 14.92
C LEU A 371 1.06 -17.27 15.91
N LEU A 372 0.55 -17.04 17.12
CA LEU A 372 0.41 -18.10 18.13
C LEU A 372 -0.61 -19.15 17.67
N LEU A 373 -1.73 -18.72 17.07
CA LEU A 373 -2.69 -19.62 16.43
C LEU A 373 -2.05 -20.39 15.25
N HIS A 374 -1.29 -19.71 14.40
CA HIS A 374 -0.57 -20.32 13.29
C HIS A 374 0.43 -21.39 13.76
N ILE A 375 1.28 -21.09 14.74
CA ILE A 375 2.22 -22.06 15.32
C ILE A 375 1.47 -23.23 15.99
N LYS A 376 0.32 -22.99 16.62
CA LYS A 376 -0.52 -24.06 17.18
C LYS A 376 -1.13 -24.97 16.10
N MET A 377 -1.51 -24.42 14.94
CA MET A 377 -2.13 -25.18 13.84
C MET A 377 -1.11 -25.95 12.99
N PHE A 378 0.05 -25.36 12.71
CA PHE A 378 1.06 -25.93 11.82
C PHE A 378 2.22 -26.60 12.56
N GLY A 379 2.33 -26.44 13.88
CA GLY A 379 3.41 -26.99 14.70
C GLY A 379 4.61 -26.04 14.84
N LYS A 380 5.59 -26.45 15.65
CA LYS A 380 6.78 -25.64 15.97
C LYS A 380 7.71 -25.54 14.77
N VAL A 381 8.39 -24.41 14.59
CA VAL A 381 9.37 -24.24 13.52
C VAL A 381 10.72 -24.83 13.95
N LYS A 382 11.19 -25.88 13.26
CA LYS A 382 12.54 -26.46 13.40
C LYS A 382 13.26 -26.34 12.06
N ARG A 383 14.52 -25.85 12.06
CA ARG A 383 15.35 -25.67 10.85
C ARG A 383 14.62 -24.94 9.69
N GLY A 384 13.86 -23.90 10.01
CA GLY A 384 13.13 -23.09 9.03
C GLY A 384 11.91 -23.74 8.37
N ARG A 385 11.39 -24.85 8.94
CA ARG A 385 10.14 -25.49 8.51
C ARG A 385 9.25 -25.83 9.71
N HIS A 386 7.95 -25.83 9.52
CA HIS A 386 7.01 -26.34 10.50
C HIS A 386 7.15 -27.86 10.65
N VAL A 387 7.10 -28.35 11.88
CA VAL A 387 7.11 -29.78 12.23
C VAL A 387 5.94 -30.04 13.18
N LYS A 388 5.09 -31.03 12.85
CA LYS A 388 3.96 -31.42 13.69
C LYS A 388 4.46 -32.13 14.95
N GLU A 389 3.70 -32.05 16.04
CA GLU A 389 4.13 -32.67 17.30
C GLU A 389 4.03 -34.20 17.27
N ASP A 390 3.26 -34.77 16.32
CA ASP A 390 3.11 -36.21 16.10
C ASP A 390 4.27 -36.84 15.28
N GLU A 391 5.25 -36.05 14.85
CA GLU A 391 6.42 -36.47 14.04
C GLU A 391 7.74 -36.47 14.85
N VAL A 392 7.65 -36.56 16.19
CA VAL A 392 8.78 -36.50 17.14
C VAL A 392 8.72 -37.66 18.12
#